data_AF-A0A8T4WP56-F1
#
_entry.id   AF-A0A8T4WP56-F1
#
_cell.length_a   1.000
_cell.length_b   1.000
_cell.length_c   1.000
_cell.angle_alpha   90.00
_cell.angle_beta   90.00
_cell.angle_gamma   90.00
#
_symmetry.space_group_name_H-M   'P 1'
#
loop_
_entity.id
_entity.type
_entity.pdbx_description
1 polymer ?
#
loop_
_entity_poly.entity_id
_entity_poly.type
_entity_poly.pdbx_seq_one_letter_code
_entity_poly.pdbx_strand_id
1 'polypeptide(L)'
;MTMTDSDSLYAVNTLPALAYAFDVYSKTDAPFKDPGAVEMILHADDHKKLLQKKGEHQVVVWFADGQVFARAKCTFDNECEFNVPRVSGKDREGLKTLPWDKTNEKRFFILLSKWVMKLGYDYSTLIKALVAVCDKKVETPLTTKYDKTFNKFNEYRKVNWPDDVSLEDRQRFLEEVLVRVSFWFKAAAEVDALK
;
A
#
# COMPACT_ATOMS: atom_id res chain seq x y z
N MET A 1 -7.31 5.79 24.87
CA MET A 1 -7.02 5.85 23.43
C MET A 1 -5.88 4.88 23.18
N THR A 2 -6.18 3.71 22.62
CA THR A 2 -5.13 2.80 22.14
C THR A 2 -4.40 3.54 21.03
N MET A 3 -3.14 3.92 21.25
CA MET A 3 -2.29 4.35 20.14
C MET A 3 -2.20 3.16 19.20
N THR A 4 -2.90 3.23 18.07
CA THR A 4 -2.71 2.27 17.00
C THR A 4 -1.24 2.34 16.63
N ASP A 5 -0.53 1.22 16.76
CA ASP A 5 0.86 1.13 16.33
C ASP A 5 0.91 1.46 14.83
N SER A 6 1.38 2.67 14.50
CA SER A 6 1.36 3.16 13.13
C SER A 6 2.21 2.29 12.19
N ASP A 7 3.21 1.59 12.73
CA ASP A 7 4.02 0.62 12.00
C ASP A 7 3.24 -0.64 11.62
N SER A 8 2.11 -0.90 12.27
CA SER A 8 1.26 -2.05 12.01
C SER A 8 0.26 -1.84 10.86
N LEU A 9 0.06 -0.58 10.42
CA LEU A 9 -0.94 -0.21 9.42
C LEU A 9 -0.58 -0.76 8.02
N TYR A 10 -1.55 -1.34 7.33
CA TYR A 10 -1.32 -1.97 6.02
C TYR A 10 -0.78 -0.98 4.97
N ALA A 11 -1.31 0.24 4.92
CA ALA A 11 -0.90 1.26 3.96
C ALA A 11 0.57 1.67 4.13
N VAL A 12 1.02 1.83 5.38
CA VAL A 12 2.41 2.20 5.73
C VAL A 12 3.41 1.14 5.25
N ASN A 13 2.99 -0.12 5.15
CA ASN A 13 3.87 -1.22 4.74
C ASN A 13 3.69 -1.62 3.26
N THR A 14 2.55 -1.33 2.65
CA THR A 14 2.27 -1.72 1.25
C THR A 14 2.62 -0.62 0.25
N LEU A 15 2.28 0.64 0.55
CA LEU A 15 2.47 1.75 -0.39
C LEU A 15 3.95 2.02 -0.72
N PRO A 16 4.90 1.96 0.24
CA PRO A 16 6.33 2.09 -0.09
C PRO A 16 6.81 1.03 -1.06
N ALA A 17 6.50 -0.24 -0.77
CA ALA A 17 6.89 -1.36 -1.63
C ALA A 17 6.32 -1.21 -3.05
N LEU A 18 5.06 -0.81 -3.16
CA LEU A 18 4.38 -0.59 -4.43
C LEU A 18 4.97 0.60 -5.20
N ALA A 19 5.25 1.72 -4.52
CA ALA A 19 5.87 2.89 -5.12
C ALA A 19 7.29 2.58 -5.65
N TYR A 20 8.08 1.81 -4.90
CA TYR A 20 9.37 1.31 -5.39
C TYR A 20 9.22 0.33 -6.55
N ALA A 21 8.16 -0.49 -6.57
CA ALA A 21 7.93 -1.45 -7.65
C ALA A 21 7.56 -0.74 -8.96
N PHE A 22 6.78 0.33 -8.91
CA PHE A 22 6.50 1.16 -10.08
C PHE A 22 7.77 1.87 -10.60
N ASP A 23 8.65 2.33 -9.72
CA ASP A 23 9.97 2.85 -10.11
C ASP A 23 10.85 1.81 -10.81
N VAL A 24 10.79 0.55 -10.37
CA VAL A 24 11.53 -0.54 -11.00
C VAL A 24 10.88 -0.90 -12.34
N TYR A 25 9.55 -0.96 -12.40
CA TYR A 25 8.80 -1.22 -13.62
C TYR A 25 9.10 -0.17 -14.70
N SER A 26 9.09 1.12 -14.36
CA SER A 26 9.32 2.20 -15.32
C SER A 26 10.73 2.21 -15.91
N LYS A 27 11.68 1.53 -15.28
CA LYS A 27 13.05 1.32 -15.78
C LYS A 27 13.18 0.11 -16.69
N THR A 28 12.12 -0.68 -16.84
CA THR A 28 12.09 -1.78 -17.81
C THR A 28 11.57 -1.26 -19.15
N ASP A 29 12.00 -1.84 -20.27
CA ASP A 29 11.44 -1.57 -21.61
C ASP A 29 9.99 -2.10 -21.76
N ALA A 30 9.30 -2.37 -20.65
CA ALA A 30 7.94 -2.85 -20.67
C ALA A 30 7.00 -1.75 -21.17
N PRO A 31 6.01 -2.10 -22.01
CA PRO A 31 5.02 -1.13 -22.46
C PRO A 31 4.28 -0.56 -21.25
N PHE A 32 4.38 0.74 -21.06
CA PHE A 32 3.58 1.51 -20.11
C PHE A 32 2.78 2.54 -20.89
N LYS A 33 1.46 2.52 -20.71
CA LYS A 33 0.58 3.61 -21.16
C LYS A 33 0.27 4.41 -19.92
N ASP A 34 0.59 5.70 -19.92
CA ASP A 34 0.22 6.60 -18.83
C ASP A 34 -1.31 6.54 -18.66
N PRO A 35 -1.81 6.01 -17.53
CA PRO A 35 -3.24 5.88 -17.30
C PRO A 35 -3.90 7.23 -16.97
N GLY A 36 -3.13 8.32 -16.87
CA GLY A 36 -3.58 9.58 -16.31
C GLY A 36 -3.77 9.49 -14.79
N ALA A 37 -4.49 10.46 -14.23
CA ALA A 37 -4.76 10.49 -12.79
C ALA A 37 -5.84 9.46 -12.40
N VAL A 38 -5.41 8.29 -11.91
CA VAL A 38 -6.30 7.30 -11.30
C VAL A 38 -6.21 7.41 -9.79
N GLU A 39 -7.30 7.85 -9.15
CA GLU A 39 -7.39 7.97 -7.69
C GLU A 39 -8.06 6.72 -7.07
N MET A 40 -7.53 6.28 -5.94
CA MET A 40 -8.18 5.40 -4.97
C MET A 40 -8.61 6.26 -3.77
N ILE A 41 -9.91 6.32 -3.52
CA ILE A 41 -10.50 7.09 -2.41
C ILE A 41 -10.95 6.12 -1.33
N LEU A 42 -10.43 6.31 -0.12
CA LEU A 42 -10.82 5.59 1.09
C LEU A 42 -11.61 6.56 1.98
N HIS A 43 -12.90 6.30 2.17
CA HIS A 43 -13.70 7.04 3.15
C HIS A 43 -13.19 6.71 4.57
N ALA A 44 -13.01 7.75 5.38
CA ALA A 44 -12.56 7.65 6.75
C ALA A 44 -13.71 7.91 7.74
N ASP A 45 -14.27 9.11 7.73
CA ASP A 45 -15.43 9.46 8.56
C ASP A 45 -16.18 10.65 7.93
N ASP A 46 -17.26 11.09 8.55
CA ASP A 46 -18.01 12.27 8.15
C ASP A 46 -17.49 13.53 8.87
N HIS A 47 -17.38 14.63 8.12
CA HIS A 47 -17.22 15.94 8.73
C HIS A 47 -18.59 16.40 9.25
N LYS A 48 -18.71 16.60 10.57
CA LYS A 48 -19.95 17.03 11.23
C LYS A 48 -19.79 18.41 11.85
N LYS A 49 -20.71 19.34 11.54
CA LYS A 49 -20.88 20.61 12.27
C LYS A 49 -22.30 20.64 12.83
N LEU A 50 -22.44 20.97 14.12
CA LEU A 50 -23.73 20.96 14.83
C LEU A 50 -24.49 19.63 14.66
N LEU A 51 -23.77 18.50 14.81
CA LEU A 51 -24.28 17.13 14.66
C LEU A 51 -24.81 16.75 13.26
N GLN A 52 -24.72 17.65 12.27
CA GLN A 52 -25.12 17.38 10.89
C GLN A 52 -23.91 17.06 10.03
N LYS A 53 -23.99 16.01 9.19
CA LYS A 53 -23.00 15.72 8.14
C LYS A 53 -22.95 16.91 7.17
N LYS A 54 -21.78 17.53 7.02
CA LYS A 54 -21.50 18.61 6.06
C LYS A 54 -20.56 18.18 4.94
N GLY A 55 -19.77 17.15 5.19
CA GLY A 55 -18.92 16.53 4.17
C GLY A 55 -18.31 15.23 4.67
N GLU A 56 -17.28 14.81 3.99
CA GLU A 56 -16.56 13.55 4.19
C GLU A 56 -15.08 13.78 4.36
N HIS A 57 -14.50 13.02 5.28
CA HIS A 57 -13.07 12.83 5.44
C HIS A 57 -12.63 11.63 4.62
N GLN A 58 -11.62 11.82 3.78
CA GLN A 58 -11.15 10.83 2.83
C GLN A 58 -9.62 10.76 2.85
N VAL A 59 -9.07 9.54 2.84
CA VAL A 59 -7.68 9.33 2.47
C VAL A 59 -7.64 8.98 0.99
N VAL A 60 -6.89 9.76 0.21
CA VAL A 60 -6.81 9.61 -1.24
C VAL A 60 -5.40 9.18 -1.60
N VAL A 61 -5.31 8.09 -2.37
CA VAL A 61 -4.06 7.59 -2.97
C VAL A 61 -4.17 7.75 -4.47
N TRP A 62 -3.13 8.23 -5.14
CA TRP A 62 -3.14 8.38 -6.59
C TRP A 62 -1.77 8.17 -7.19
N PHE A 63 -1.77 7.94 -8.50
CA PHE A 63 -0.57 7.86 -9.31
C PHE A 63 -0.49 9.10 -10.19
N ALA A 64 0.64 9.80 -10.17
CA ALA A 64 0.92 10.95 -11.03
C ALA A 64 2.42 11.04 -11.28
N ASP A 65 2.82 11.43 -12.48
CA ASP A 65 4.22 11.66 -12.86
C ASP A 65 5.16 10.49 -12.50
N GLY A 66 4.70 9.26 -12.70
CA GLY A 66 5.48 8.06 -12.38
C GLY A 66 5.52 7.69 -10.89
N GLN A 67 4.80 8.41 -10.02
CA GLN A 67 4.92 8.29 -8.56
C GLN A 67 3.57 8.05 -7.89
N VAL A 68 3.61 7.32 -6.78
CA VAL A 68 2.46 7.15 -5.88
C VAL A 68 2.46 8.28 -4.87
N PHE A 69 1.30 8.86 -4.62
CA PHE A 69 1.08 9.85 -3.57
C PHE A 69 -0.12 9.48 -2.71
N ALA A 70 -0.13 9.97 -1.48
CA ALA A 70 -1.26 9.87 -0.58
C ALA A 70 -1.52 11.22 0.11
N ARG A 71 -2.76 11.49 0.49
CA ARG A 71 -3.14 12.66 1.31
C ARG A 71 -4.41 12.36 2.09
N ALA A 72 -4.65 13.11 3.16
CA ALA A 72 -5.93 13.13 3.84
C ALA A 72 -6.63 14.46 3.49
N LYS A 73 -7.90 14.40 3.07
CA LYS A 73 -8.68 15.58 2.71
C LYS A 73 -10.09 15.53 3.31
N CYS A 74 -10.54 16.66 3.80
CA CYS A 74 -11.92 16.97 4.07
C CYS A 74 -12.54 17.57 2.80
N THR A 75 -13.71 17.08 2.42
CA THR A 75 -14.44 17.58 1.24
C THR A 75 -15.25 18.86 1.52
N PHE A 76 -15.34 19.27 2.78
CA PHE A 76 -16.12 20.44 3.20
C PHE A 76 -15.26 21.64 3.63
N ASP A 77 -14.14 21.39 4.32
CA ASP A 77 -13.36 22.45 4.98
C ASP A 77 -11.86 22.27 4.74
N ASN A 78 -11.25 23.22 4.03
CA ASN A 78 -9.83 23.18 3.66
C ASN A 78 -8.89 23.41 4.87
N GLU A 79 -9.40 23.97 5.96
CA GLU A 79 -8.64 24.20 7.20
C GLU A 79 -8.91 23.11 8.25
N CYS A 80 -9.66 22.06 7.89
CA CYS A 80 -9.93 20.95 8.79
C CYS A 80 -8.63 20.26 9.24
N GLU A 81 -8.52 19.98 10.54
CA GLU A 81 -7.43 19.24 11.17
C GLU A 81 -7.23 17.81 10.62
N PHE A 82 -8.25 17.25 9.95
CA PHE A 82 -8.12 15.99 9.23
C PHE A 82 -7.20 16.10 7.99
N ASN A 83 -7.02 17.30 7.45
CA ASN A 83 -6.25 17.52 6.25
C ASN A 83 -4.76 17.28 6.51
N VAL A 84 -4.18 16.36 5.73
CA VAL A 84 -2.75 16.12 5.71
C VAL A 84 -2.28 16.39 4.28
N PRO A 85 -1.21 17.20 4.10
CA PRO A 85 -0.66 17.48 2.77
C PRO A 85 -0.25 16.22 2.00
N ARG A 86 0.10 16.42 0.74
CA ARG A 86 0.60 15.34 -0.12
C ARG A 86 1.85 14.70 0.50
N VAL A 87 1.79 13.38 0.69
CA VAL A 87 2.88 12.52 1.11
C VAL A 87 3.30 11.63 -0.06
N SER A 88 4.61 11.41 -0.23
CA SER A 88 5.13 10.45 -1.20
C SER A 88 4.84 9.03 -0.76
N GLY A 89 4.39 8.17 -1.68
CA GLY A 89 4.19 6.75 -1.39
C GLY A 89 5.46 6.03 -0.94
N LYS A 90 6.65 6.56 -1.24
CA LYS A 90 7.95 6.00 -0.80
C LYS A 90 8.32 6.42 0.63
N ASP A 91 7.75 7.51 1.13
CA ASP A 91 8.05 8.07 2.44
C ASP A 91 7.21 7.37 3.52
N ARG A 92 7.77 6.28 4.06
CA ARG A 92 7.10 5.45 5.06
C ARG A 92 6.73 6.25 6.31
N GLU A 93 7.60 7.14 6.79
CA GLU A 93 7.35 7.93 7.99
C GLU A 93 6.28 9.00 7.75
N GLY A 94 6.33 9.68 6.60
CA GLY A 94 5.25 10.57 6.19
C GLY A 94 3.90 9.85 6.06
N LEU A 95 3.89 8.59 5.57
CA LEU A 95 2.65 7.83 5.45
C LEU A 95 2.01 7.52 6.81
N LYS A 96 2.80 7.41 7.89
CA LYS A 96 2.27 7.18 9.25
C LYS A 96 1.43 8.35 9.77
N THR A 97 1.61 9.56 9.24
CA THR A 97 0.87 10.75 9.68
C THR A 97 -0.55 10.80 9.14
N LEU A 98 -0.91 9.92 8.20
CA LEU A 98 -2.25 9.85 7.63
C LEU A 98 -3.19 9.03 8.53
N PRO A 99 -4.47 9.41 8.64
CA PRO A 99 -5.45 8.77 9.53
C PRO A 99 -6.00 7.46 8.95
N TRP A 100 -5.12 6.49 8.69
CA TRP A 100 -5.47 5.19 8.11
C TRP A 100 -6.37 4.37 9.04
N ASP A 101 -6.22 4.53 10.35
CA ASP A 101 -7.01 3.89 11.40
C ASP A 101 -8.50 4.26 11.32
N LYS A 102 -8.81 5.42 10.71
CA LYS A 102 -10.19 5.84 10.44
C LYS A 102 -10.76 5.23 9.17
N THR A 103 -9.94 4.60 8.31
CA THR A 103 -10.40 3.98 7.07
C THR A 103 -10.84 2.52 7.26
N ASN A 104 -11.59 1.98 6.31
CA ASN A 104 -11.99 0.57 6.35
C ASN A 104 -10.85 -0.36 5.92
N GLU A 105 -10.06 -0.84 6.89
CA GLU A 105 -8.94 -1.76 6.66
C GLU A 105 -9.34 -3.04 5.92
N LYS A 106 -10.54 -3.59 6.18
CA LYS A 106 -11.01 -4.82 5.53
C LYS A 106 -11.15 -4.68 4.02
N ARG A 107 -11.34 -3.44 3.53
CA ARG A 107 -11.48 -3.14 2.10
C ARG A 107 -10.18 -2.65 1.47
N PHE A 108 -9.13 -2.41 2.27
CA PHE A 108 -7.90 -1.78 1.79
C PHE A 108 -7.28 -2.56 0.62
N PHE A 109 -6.99 -3.85 0.79
CA PHE A 109 -6.35 -4.65 -0.26
C PHE A 109 -7.25 -4.88 -1.48
N ILE A 110 -8.57 -4.99 -1.28
CA ILE A 110 -9.56 -5.12 -2.38
C ILE A 110 -9.55 -3.85 -3.25
N LEU A 111 -9.51 -2.67 -2.62
CA LEU A 111 -9.49 -1.40 -3.33
C LEU A 111 -8.12 -1.15 -3.97
N LEU A 112 -7.04 -1.49 -3.26
CA LEU A 112 -5.68 -1.35 -3.75
C LEU A 112 -5.44 -2.24 -4.98
N SER A 113 -5.83 -3.52 -4.94
CA SER A 113 -5.68 -4.43 -6.09
C SER A 113 -6.43 -3.93 -7.31
N LYS A 114 -7.69 -3.48 -7.14
CA LYS A 114 -8.48 -2.85 -8.21
C LYS A 114 -7.82 -1.59 -8.77
N TRP A 115 -7.29 -0.74 -7.89
CA TRP A 115 -6.58 0.48 -8.30
C TRP A 115 -5.33 0.15 -9.11
N VAL A 116 -4.49 -0.78 -8.63
CA VAL A 116 -3.28 -1.21 -9.33
C VAL A 116 -3.61 -1.81 -10.70
N MET A 117 -4.64 -2.66 -10.80
CA MET A 117 -5.08 -3.22 -12.09
C MET A 117 -5.54 -2.14 -13.07
N LYS A 118 -6.20 -1.08 -12.58
CA LYS A 118 -6.62 0.06 -13.42
C LYS A 118 -5.46 0.89 -13.96
N LEU A 119 -4.29 0.85 -13.34
CA LEU A 119 -3.10 1.53 -13.86
C LEU A 119 -2.55 0.86 -15.14
N GLY A 120 -3.02 -0.34 -15.49
CA GLY A 120 -2.72 -0.95 -16.79
C GLY A 120 -1.31 -1.51 -16.96
N TYR A 121 -0.57 -1.71 -15.87
CA TYR A 121 0.75 -2.35 -15.90
C TYR A 121 0.67 -3.80 -16.38
N ASP A 122 1.71 -4.27 -17.07
CA ASP A 122 1.86 -5.69 -17.35
C ASP A 122 1.94 -6.47 -16.04
N TYR A 123 1.01 -7.40 -15.88
CA TYR A 123 0.78 -8.12 -14.64
C TYR A 123 2.04 -8.88 -14.20
N SER A 124 2.63 -9.68 -15.09
CA SER A 124 3.79 -10.51 -14.74
C SER A 124 5.02 -9.67 -14.41
N THR A 125 5.23 -8.58 -15.13
CA THR A 125 6.35 -7.65 -14.89
C THR A 125 6.18 -6.90 -13.58
N LEU A 126 4.95 -6.48 -13.25
CA LEU A 126 4.66 -5.87 -11.95
C LEU A 126 4.93 -6.82 -10.78
N ILE A 127 4.48 -8.09 -10.86
CA ILE A 127 4.77 -9.09 -9.82
C ILE A 127 6.28 -9.30 -9.65
N LYS A 128 7.04 -9.37 -10.76
CA LYS A 128 8.51 -9.46 -10.71
C LYS A 128 9.14 -8.23 -10.04
N ALA A 129 8.65 -7.02 -10.35
CA ALA A 129 9.12 -5.79 -9.74
C ALA A 129 8.85 -5.75 -8.23
N LEU A 130 7.65 -6.17 -7.78
CA LEU A 130 7.32 -6.30 -6.36
C LEU A 130 8.27 -7.26 -5.65
N VAL A 131 8.52 -8.45 -6.22
CA VAL A 131 9.45 -9.42 -5.64
C VAL A 131 10.86 -8.85 -5.53
N ALA A 132 11.36 -8.21 -6.59
CA ALA A 132 12.69 -7.60 -6.61
C ALA A 132 12.83 -6.48 -5.56
N VAL A 133 11.79 -5.66 -5.38
CA VAL A 133 11.76 -4.64 -4.34
C VAL A 133 11.77 -5.24 -2.95
N CYS A 134 10.92 -6.24 -2.68
CA CYS A 134 10.89 -6.91 -1.38
C CYS A 134 12.24 -7.53 -1.00
N ASP A 135 12.96 -8.12 -1.95
CA ASP A 135 14.30 -8.68 -1.71
C ASP A 135 15.37 -7.59 -1.58
N LYS A 136 15.21 -6.45 -2.25
CA LYS A 136 16.19 -5.34 -2.23
C LYS A 136 16.04 -4.45 -0.99
N LYS A 137 14.81 -4.25 -0.52
CA LYS A 137 14.43 -3.32 0.55
C LYS A 137 14.37 -3.93 1.93
N VAL A 138 14.57 -5.24 2.02
CA VAL A 138 14.65 -5.98 3.27
C VAL A 138 16.01 -6.66 3.37
N GLU A 139 16.64 -6.58 4.53
CA GLU A 139 17.80 -7.37 4.85
C GLU A 139 17.42 -8.85 4.89
N THR A 140 18.13 -9.65 4.11
CA THR A 140 17.88 -11.08 3.96
C THR A 140 19.16 -11.87 4.27
N PRO A 141 19.07 -13.04 4.94
CA PRO A 141 17.83 -13.70 5.38
C PRO A 141 17.09 -12.91 6.47
N LEU A 142 15.77 -12.86 6.40
CA LEU A 142 14.93 -12.14 7.35
C LEU A 142 14.52 -13.10 8.46
N THR A 143 14.96 -12.83 9.69
CA THR A 143 14.45 -13.48 10.90
C THR A 143 13.36 -12.61 11.52
N THR A 144 12.12 -13.10 11.50
CA THR A 144 10.97 -12.40 12.11
C THR A 144 11.08 -12.36 13.63
N LYS A 145 10.31 -11.48 14.30
CA LYS A 145 10.19 -11.43 15.77
C LYS A 145 9.69 -12.73 16.45
N TYR A 146 9.28 -13.72 15.65
CA TYR A 146 8.81 -15.03 16.11
C TYR A 146 9.81 -16.16 15.73
N ASP A 147 11.09 -15.82 15.54
CA ASP A 147 12.21 -16.73 15.24
C ASP A 147 12.08 -17.56 13.96
N LYS A 148 11.13 -17.24 13.07
CA LYS A 148 11.07 -17.80 11.72
C LYS A 148 12.01 -17.05 10.78
N THR A 149 12.82 -17.79 10.04
CA THR A 149 13.79 -17.25 9.07
C THR A 149 13.34 -17.54 7.64
N PHE A 150 13.43 -16.53 6.76
CA PHE A 150 13.16 -16.67 5.33
C PHE A 150 14.33 -16.10 4.52
N ASN A 151 14.81 -16.83 3.51
CA ASN A 151 15.97 -16.36 2.74
C ASN A 151 15.64 -15.23 1.78
N LYS A 152 14.42 -15.22 1.22
CA LYS A 152 13.92 -14.23 0.26
C LYS A 152 12.40 -14.11 0.34
N PHE A 153 11.85 -13.01 -0.17
CA PHE A 153 10.41 -12.79 -0.22
C PHE A 153 9.68 -13.86 -1.02
N ASN A 154 10.27 -14.36 -2.12
CA ASN A 154 9.63 -15.39 -2.95
C ASN A 154 9.44 -16.73 -2.23
N GLU A 155 10.27 -17.03 -1.23
CA GLU A 155 10.13 -18.19 -0.35
C GLU A 155 8.96 -17.94 0.62
N TYR A 156 9.01 -16.83 1.35
CA TYR A 156 7.95 -16.41 2.27
C TYR A 156 6.57 -16.35 1.62
N ARG A 157 6.46 -15.68 0.47
CA ARG A 157 5.16 -15.38 -0.14
C ARG A 157 4.42 -16.63 -0.57
N LYS A 158 5.11 -17.76 -0.83
CA LYS A 158 4.53 -19.03 -1.30
C LYS A 158 3.93 -19.88 -0.18
N VAL A 159 4.14 -19.50 1.07
CA VAL A 159 3.67 -20.26 2.24
C VAL A 159 2.17 -20.02 2.44
N ASN A 160 1.42 -21.12 2.62
CA ASN A 160 0.00 -21.12 3.01
C ASN A 160 -0.88 -20.20 2.16
N TRP A 161 -0.93 -20.45 0.85
CA TRP A 161 -1.89 -19.75 -0.03
C TRP A 161 -3.31 -20.21 0.30
N PRO A 162 -4.28 -19.28 0.38
CA PRO A 162 -5.69 -19.66 0.44
C PRO A 162 -6.12 -20.40 -0.84
N ASP A 163 -7.02 -21.39 -0.69
CA ASP A 163 -7.48 -22.24 -1.81
C ASP A 163 -8.22 -21.46 -2.91
N ASP A 164 -8.78 -20.29 -2.58
CA ASP A 164 -9.49 -19.42 -3.51
C ASP A 164 -8.57 -18.57 -4.41
N VAL A 165 -7.25 -18.65 -4.20
CA VAL A 165 -6.29 -17.82 -4.94
C VAL A 165 -5.68 -18.60 -6.12
N SER A 166 -5.98 -18.15 -7.34
CA SER A 166 -5.49 -18.78 -8.58
C SER A 166 -4.93 -17.75 -9.57
N LEU A 167 -4.14 -18.20 -10.55
CA LEU A 167 -3.63 -17.33 -11.62
C LEU A 167 -4.71 -16.90 -12.62
N GLU A 168 -5.87 -17.57 -12.62
CA GLU A 168 -7.02 -17.25 -13.47
C GLU A 168 -7.75 -16.02 -12.95
N ASP A 169 -7.85 -15.86 -11.62
CA ASP A 169 -8.30 -14.63 -10.99
C ASP A 169 -7.11 -13.72 -10.64
N ARG A 170 -6.67 -12.96 -11.64
CA ARG A 170 -5.55 -12.00 -11.51
C ARG A 170 -5.78 -10.97 -10.40
N GLN A 171 -7.02 -10.55 -10.15
CA GLN A 171 -7.29 -9.54 -9.13
C GLN A 171 -7.11 -10.14 -7.73
N ARG A 172 -7.70 -11.32 -7.48
CA ARG A 172 -7.57 -12.00 -6.19
C ARG A 172 -6.14 -12.43 -5.93
N PHE A 173 -5.43 -12.89 -6.95
CA PHE A 173 -4.00 -13.20 -6.85
C PHE A 173 -3.16 -11.96 -6.50
N LEU A 174 -3.39 -10.83 -7.19
CA LEU A 174 -2.68 -9.59 -6.88
C LEU A 174 -2.97 -9.12 -5.46
N GLU A 175 -4.22 -9.21 -5.01
CA GLU A 175 -4.61 -8.88 -3.65
C GLU A 175 -3.79 -9.69 -2.63
N GLU A 176 -3.72 -11.01 -2.79
CA GLU A 176 -2.94 -11.87 -1.89
C GLU A 176 -1.43 -11.54 -1.93
N VAL A 177 -0.88 -11.22 -3.10
CA VAL A 177 0.51 -10.77 -3.22
C VAL A 177 0.72 -9.47 -2.45
N LEU A 178 -0.17 -8.48 -2.58
CA LEU A 178 -0.07 -7.21 -1.87
C LEU A 178 -0.19 -7.39 -0.35
N VAL A 179 -1.04 -8.30 0.11
CA VAL A 179 -1.12 -8.70 1.52
C VAL A 179 0.23 -9.23 2.01
N ARG A 180 0.85 -10.16 1.27
CA ARG A 180 2.17 -10.72 1.62
C ARG A 180 3.28 -9.66 1.57
N VAL A 181 3.25 -8.75 0.61
CA VAL A 181 4.18 -7.60 0.56
C VAL A 181 4.05 -6.75 1.83
N SER A 182 2.83 -6.42 2.24
CA SER A 182 2.57 -5.66 3.47
C SER A 182 3.16 -6.34 4.69
N PHE A 183 2.93 -7.65 4.85
CA PHE A 183 3.44 -8.40 5.99
C PHE A 183 4.95 -8.56 5.97
N TRP A 184 5.56 -8.70 4.78
CA TRP A 184 7.01 -8.76 4.64
C TRP A 184 7.68 -7.47 5.11
N PHE A 185 7.19 -6.32 4.65
CA PHE A 185 7.71 -5.02 5.08
C PHE A 185 7.46 -4.77 6.56
N LYS A 186 6.27 -5.13 7.07
CA LYS A 186 5.96 -5.04 8.50
C LYS A 186 6.92 -5.89 9.34
N ALA A 187 7.10 -7.16 8.98
CA ALA A 187 7.97 -8.08 9.71
C ALA A 187 9.43 -7.60 9.70
N ALA A 188 9.89 -7.02 8.58
CA ALA A 188 11.20 -6.40 8.50
C ALA A 188 11.31 -5.14 9.37
N ALA A 189 10.28 -4.29 9.41
CA ALA A 189 10.25 -3.11 10.27
C ALA A 189 10.32 -3.48 11.76
N GLU A 190 9.61 -4.54 12.17
CA GLU A 190 9.57 -5.01 13.55
C GLU A 190 10.92 -5.51 14.10
N VAL A 191 11.91 -5.74 13.21
CA VAL A 191 13.25 -6.22 13.56
C VAL A 191 14.35 -5.33 12.97
N ASP A 192 14.02 -4.09 12.60
CA ASP A 192 14.93 -3.10 12.03
C ASP A 192 15.70 -3.57 10.76
N ALA A 193 15.09 -4.44 9.97
CA ALA A 193 15.67 -5.02 8.74
C ALA A 193 15.24 -4.30 7.45
N LEU A 194 14.57 -3.13 7.53
CA LEU A 194 14.21 -2.32 6.35
C LEU A 194 15.38 -1.42 5.90
N LYS A 195 15.57 -1.28 4.57
CA LYS A 195 16.67 -0.52 3.94
C LYS A 195 16.25 0.74 3.17
#